data_AF-A0A3L7YFN9-F1
#
_entry.id   AF-A0A3L7YFN9-F1
#
_cell.length_a   1.000
_cell.length_b   1.000
_cell.length_c   1.000
_cell.angle_alpha   90.00
_cell.angle_beta   90.00
_cell.angle_gamma   90.00
#
_symmetry.space_group_name_H-M   'P 1'
#
loop_
_entity.id
_entity.type
_entity.pdbx_description
1 polymer ?
#
loop_
_entity_poly.entity_id
_entity_poly.type
_entity_poly.pdbx_seq_one_letter_code
_entity_poly.pdbx_strand_id
1 'polypeptide(L)'
;MEQEYPLRMMNRRTLLLLAITLAALIQARLLPEVGLETLFSLPLFVLLMLSSVRRRNTLILGAFIAGFLIDALLWRPLGQTALALSAAVLVAAAVRGSGDAGWARRSAAALSGYAAAAAFLIVSSSLLGTGTTATGAGGPERLAINITLLVFGSVVGARRRAQQLRERPLDDRLS
;
A
#
# COMPACT_ATOMS: atom_id res chain seq x y z
N MET A 1 37.38 -15.41 -19.96
CA MET A 1 36.99 -14.18 -19.23
C MET A 1 35.48 -14.07 -19.31
N GLU A 2 34.77 -14.75 -18.41
CA GLU A 2 33.33 -14.58 -18.27
C GLU A 2 33.11 -13.46 -17.25
N GLN A 3 32.56 -12.35 -17.71
CA GLN A 3 32.15 -11.25 -16.84
C GLN A 3 30.90 -11.71 -16.06
N GLU A 4 31.11 -12.15 -14.82
CA GLU A 4 30.04 -12.16 -13.83
C GLU A 4 29.56 -10.71 -13.67
N TYR A 5 28.46 -10.36 -14.32
CA TYR A 5 27.72 -9.15 -14.01
C TYR A 5 27.43 -9.18 -12.51
N PRO A 6 27.92 -8.20 -11.72
CA PRO A 6 27.48 -8.13 -10.35
C PRO A 6 25.99 -7.85 -10.42
N LEU A 7 25.17 -8.82 -10.04
CA LEU A 7 23.79 -8.59 -9.62
C LEU A 7 23.88 -7.61 -8.48
N ARG A 8 23.88 -6.31 -8.84
CA ARG A 8 24.03 -5.17 -7.97
C ARG A 8 22.99 -5.37 -6.88
N MET A 9 23.44 -5.74 -5.68
CA MET A 9 22.57 -5.95 -4.52
C MET A 9 21.79 -4.66 -4.30
N MET A 10 20.58 -4.59 -4.86
CA MET A 10 19.81 -3.37 -4.88
C MET A 10 19.32 -3.13 -3.46
N ASN A 11 19.60 -1.92 -2.94
CA ASN A 11 19.24 -1.57 -1.58
C ASN A 11 17.75 -1.85 -1.35
N ARG A 12 17.40 -2.48 -0.22
CA ARG A 12 16.02 -2.86 0.13
C ARG A 12 15.04 -1.68 0.05
N ARG A 13 15.52 -0.45 0.29
CA ARG A 13 14.71 0.78 0.13
C ARG A 13 14.39 1.07 -1.34
N THR A 14 15.36 0.90 -2.23
CA THR A 14 15.20 1.11 -3.68
C THR A 14 14.25 0.07 -4.28
N LEU A 15 14.38 -1.20 -3.88
CA LEU A 15 13.45 -2.26 -4.28
C LEU A 15 12.01 -1.96 -3.84
N LEU A 16 11.82 -1.44 -2.62
CA LEU A 16 10.50 -1.05 -2.14
C LEU A 16 9.88 0.08 -2.95
N LEU A 17 10.65 1.13 -3.23
CA LEU A 17 10.19 2.24 -4.06
C LEU A 17 9.83 1.74 -5.46
N LEU A 18 10.69 0.92 -6.07
CA LEU A 18 10.44 0.33 -7.37
C LEU A 18 9.12 -0.48 -7.37
N ALA A 19 8.90 -1.32 -6.36
CA ALA A 19 7.68 -2.11 -6.26
C ALA A 19 6.42 -1.25 -6.13
N ILE A 20 6.48 -0.16 -5.34
CA ILE A 20 5.37 0.79 -5.17
C ILE A 20 5.09 1.53 -6.49
N THR A 21 6.14 2.00 -7.17
CA THR A 21 6.02 2.68 -8.46
C THR A 21 5.48 1.75 -9.55
N LEU A 22 5.93 0.50 -9.58
CA LEU A 22 5.49 -0.49 -10.56
C LEU A 22 4.04 -0.91 -10.32
N ALA A 23 3.61 -1.05 -9.05
CA ALA A 23 2.21 -1.26 -8.71
C ALA A 23 1.31 -0.09 -9.15
N ALA A 24 1.80 1.15 -9.00
CA ALA A 24 1.09 2.34 -9.49
C ALA A 24 1.01 2.38 -11.03
N LEU A 25 2.08 2.01 -11.71
CA LEU A 25 2.13 1.93 -13.16
C LEU A 25 1.16 0.87 -13.71
N ILE A 26 1.17 -0.33 -13.12
CA ILE A 26 0.22 -1.41 -13.45
C ILE A 26 -1.21 -0.91 -13.24
N GLN A 27 -1.50 -0.25 -12.13
CA GLN A 27 -2.83 0.28 -11.88
C GLN A 27 -3.25 1.36 -12.87
N ALA A 28 -2.35 2.24 -13.28
CA ALA A 28 -2.69 3.33 -14.19
C ALA A 28 -2.76 2.90 -15.66
N ARG A 29 -2.24 1.71 -16.02
CA ARG A 29 -2.18 1.24 -17.41
C ARG A 29 -2.96 -0.04 -17.68
N LEU A 30 -2.81 -1.07 -16.83
CA LEU A 30 -3.44 -2.37 -17.06
C LEU A 30 -4.86 -2.44 -16.52
N LEU A 31 -5.14 -1.84 -15.37
CA LEU A 31 -6.47 -1.90 -14.76
C LEU A 31 -7.57 -1.10 -15.49
N PRO A 32 -7.28 0.04 -16.16
CA PRO A 32 -8.25 0.75 -16.98
C PRO A 32 -8.76 -0.10 -18.15
N GLU A 33 -7.85 -0.84 -18.79
CA GLU A 33 -8.15 -1.68 -19.95
C GLU A 33 -9.07 -2.86 -19.62
N VAL A 34 -9.08 -3.29 -18.35
CA VAL A 34 -9.93 -4.39 -17.84
C VAL A 34 -11.16 -3.86 -17.08
N GLY A 35 -11.34 -2.53 -16.97
CA GLY A 35 -12.42 -1.91 -16.18
C GLY A 35 -12.29 -2.11 -14.66
N LEU A 36 -11.12 -2.56 -14.20
CA LEU A 36 -10.82 -2.88 -12.80
C LEU A 36 -10.17 -1.71 -12.05
N GLU A 37 -9.84 -0.61 -12.74
CA GLU A 37 -9.18 0.60 -12.19
C GLU A 37 -9.94 1.22 -11.03
N THR A 38 -11.24 0.98 -11.01
CA THR A 38 -12.08 1.34 -9.90
C THR A 38 -11.97 0.24 -8.84
N LEU A 39 -12.14 -1.04 -9.16
CA LEU A 39 -12.24 -2.11 -8.17
C LEU A 39 -11.04 -2.28 -7.21
N PHE A 40 -9.81 -1.99 -7.64
CA PHE A 40 -8.63 -2.26 -6.82
C PHE A 40 -7.66 -1.06 -6.74
N SER A 41 -7.13 -0.80 -5.54
CA SER A 41 -5.99 0.10 -5.36
C SER A 41 -4.73 -0.68 -4.98
N LEU A 42 -3.96 -1.10 -5.98
CA LEU A 42 -2.71 -1.85 -5.85
C LEU A 42 -1.61 -1.12 -5.06
N PRO A 43 -1.28 0.16 -5.31
CA PRO A 43 -0.26 0.84 -4.53
C PRO A 43 -0.72 1.05 -3.09
N LEU A 44 -2.00 1.33 -2.87
CA LEU A 44 -2.55 1.44 -1.52
C LEU A 44 -2.49 0.09 -0.78
N PHE A 45 -2.79 -1.02 -1.46
CA PHE A 45 -2.64 -2.36 -0.91
C PHE A 45 -1.19 -2.67 -0.49
N VAL A 46 -0.23 -2.40 -1.38
CA VAL A 46 1.21 -2.61 -1.13
C VAL A 46 1.69 -1.75 0.04
N LEU A 47 1.30 -0.47 0.07
CA LEU A 47 1.66 0.47 1.12
C LEU A 47 1.12 0.03 2.49
N LEU A 48 -0.14 -0.41 2.56
CA LEU A 48 -0.76 -0.83 3.81
C LEU A 48 -0.22 -2.17 4.33
N MET A 49 0.05 -3.12 3.43
CA MET A 49 0.71 -4.38 3.78
C MET A 49 2.09 -4.14 4.42
N LEU A 50 2.85 -3.21 3.86
CA LEU A 50 4.23 -2.93 4.24
C LEU A 50 4.36 -1.83 5.30
N SER A 51 3.27 -1.15 5.63
CA SER A 51 3.22 -0.08 6.63
C SER A 51 3.88 -0.49 7.93
N SER A 52 4.91 0.23 8.35
CA SER A 52 5.49 0.10 9.67
C SER A 52 6.18 1.40 10.07
N VAL A 53 6.23 1.68 11.37
CA VAL A 53 6.86 2.90 11.90
C VAL A 53 8.32 3.03 11.44
N ARG A 54 9.05 1.91 11.36
CA ARG A 54 10.47 1.88 10.97
C ARG A 54 10.71 2.20 9.48
N ARG A 55 9.70 2.03 8.61
CA ARG A 55 9.78 2.30 7.17
C ARG A 55 8.92 3.51 6.74
N ARG A 56 8.33 4.22 7.70
CA ARG A 56 7.35 5.29 7.47
C ARG A 56 7.81 6.30 6.43
N ASN A 57 9.01 6.87 6.58
CA ASN A 57 9.50 7.89 5.64
C ASN A 57 9.67 7.37 4.22
N THR A 58 10.16 6.13 4.04
CA THR A 58 10.31 5.52 2.72
C THR A 58 8.95 5.22 2.08
N LEU A 59 7.96 4.81 2.88
CA LEU A 59 6.61 4.54 2.40
C LEU A 59 5.85 5.83 2.06
N ILE A 60 6.06 6.92 2.81
CA ILE A 60 5.51 8.24 2.46
C ILE A 60 6.11 8.72 1.14
N LEU A 61 7.43 8.60 0.96
CA LEU A 61 8.07 8.98 -0.31
C LEU A 61 7.52 8.14 -1.47
N GLY A 62 7.36 6.83 -1.28
CA GLY A 62 6.73 5.95 -2.26
C GLY A 62 5.27 6.31 -2.56
N ALA A 63 4.49 6.67 -1.52
CA ALA A 63 3.12 7.13 -1.66
C ALA A 63 3.01 8.42 -2.47
N PHE A 64 3.93 9.36 -2.25
CA PHE A 64 4.01 10.59 -3.03
C PHE A 64 4.32 10.31 -4.50
N ILE A 65 5.37 9.54 -4.79
CA ILE A 65 5.76 9.20 -6.17
C ILE A 65 4.64 8.46 -6.90
N ALA A 66 4.06 7.43 -6.25
CA ALA A 66 2.96 6.66 -6.83
C ALA A 66 1.71 7.51 -7.05
N GLY A 67 1.35 8.35 -6.09
CA GLY A 67 0.17 9.19 -6.19
C GLY A 67 0.27 10.23 -7.29
N PHE A 68 1.42 10.93 -7.41
CA PHE A 68 1.65 11.86 -8.51
C PHE A 68 1.65 11.16 -9.87
N LEU A 69 2.24 9.97 -9.96
CA LEU A 69 2.25 9.18 -11.19
C LEU A 69 0.82 8.79 -11.61
N ILE A 70 -0.01 8.37 -10.66
CA ILE A 70 -1.43 8.05 -10.91
C ILE A 70 -2.20 9.30 -11.33
N ASP A 71 -2.03 10.40 -10.62
CA ASP A 71 -2.75 11.64 -10.92
C ASP A 71 -2.42 12.14 -12.32
N ALA A 72 -1.14 12.09 -12.71
CA ALA A 72 -0.68 12.47 -14.04
C ALA A 72 -1.17 11.52 -15.15
N LEU A 73 -1.17 10.20 -14.91
CA LEU A 73 -1.57 9.20 -15.92
C LEU A 73 -3.08 9.12 -16.14
N LEU A 74 -3.87 9.30 -15.08
CA LEU A 74 -5.33 9.18 -15.11
C LEU A 74 -6.04 10.55 -15.23
N TRP A 75 -5.29 11.62 -15.51
CA TRP A 75 -5.84 12.99 -15.63
C TRP A 75 -6.68 13.41 -14.41
N ARG A 76 -6.27 12.99 -13.21
CA ARG A 76 -6.91 13.36 -11.96
C ARG A 76 -6.31 14.66 -11.41
N PRO A 77 -6.99 15.35 -10.47
CA PRO A 77 -6.42 16.52 -9.81
C PRO A 77 -5.06 16.18 -9.20
N LEU A 78 -4.02 16.87 -9.66
CA LEU A 78 -2.64 16.62 -9.26
C LEU A 78 -2.47 16.72 -7.75
N GLY A 79 -1.98 15.64 -7.13
CA GLY A 79 -1.68 15.59 -5.71
C GLY A 79 -2.81 15.00 -4.85
N GLN A 80 -4.02 14.82 -5.38
CA GLN A 80 -5.13 14.25 -4.62
C GLN A 80 -4.87 12.79 -4.24
N THR A 81 -4.35 11.97 -5.17
CA THR A 81 -4.00 10.57 -4.87
C THR A 81 -2.75 10.51 -3.99
N ALA A 82 -1.77 11.39 -4.20
CA ALA A 82 -0.55 11.46 -3.37
C ALA A 82 -0.86 11.73 -1.90
N LEU A 83 -1.76 12.67 -1.62
CA LEU A 83 -2.19 13.00 -0.27
C LEU A 83 -3.02 11.88 0.36
N ALA A 84 -3.92 11.25 -0.41
CA ALA A 84 -4.71 10.10 0.07
C ALA A 84 -3.81 8.92 0.48
N LEU A 85 -2.83 8.57 -0.36
CA LEU A 85 -1.88 7.49 -0.07
C LEU A 85 -0.99 7.83 1.14
N SER A 86 -0.58 9.10 1.27
CA SER A 86 0.24 9.55 2.41
C SER A 86 -0.54 9.49 3.73
N ALA A 87 -1.79 9.95 3.73
CA ALA A 87 -2.70 9.84 4.88
C ALA A 87 -2.90 8.37 5.29
N ALA A 88 -3.12 7.48 4.32
CA ALA A 88 -3.23 6.04 4.58
C ALA A 88 -1.98 5.46 5.24
N VAL A 89 -0.79 5.79 4.74
CA VAL A 89 0.48 5.34 5.31
C VAL A 89 0.66 5.86 6.74
N LEU A 90 0.34 7.13 6.99
CA LEU A 90 0.46 7.74 8.31
C LEU A 90 -0.48 7.08 9.33
N VAL A 91 -1.76 6.92 8.99
CA VAL A 91 -2.76 6.30 9.88
C VAL A 91 -2.44 4.83 10.12
N ALA A 92 -2.10 4.08 9.06
CA ALA A 92 -1.71 2.68 9.20
C ALA A 92 -0.46 2.53 10.06
N ALA A 93 0.56 3.37 9.87
CA ALA A 93 1.78 3.31 10.66
C ALA A 93 1.51 3.64 12.14
N ALA A 94 0.63 4.61 12.42
CA ALA A 94 0.23 4.97 13.78
C ALA A 94 -0.49 3.82 14.49
N VAL A 95 -1.48 3.20 13.83
CA VAL A 95 -2.24 2.07 14.40
C VAL A 95 -1.36 0.82 14.58
N ARG A 96 -0.44 0.58 13.64
CA ARG A 96 0.46 -0.58 13.68
C ARG A 96 1.50 -0.46 14.79
N GLY A 97 2.02 0.73 15.06
CA GLY A 97 3.00 0.99 16.10
C GLY A 97 4.39 0.37 15.82
N SER A 98 5.29 0.41 16.81
CA SER A 98 6.67 -0.08 16.71
C SER A 98 6.84 -1.57 16.97
N GLY A 99 5.80 -2.25 17.47
CA GLY A 99 5.85 -3.67 17.86
C GLY A 99 5.57 -4.65 16.73
N ASP A 100 5.99 -5.91 16.92
CA ASP A 100 5.64 -7.02 16.02
C ASP A 100 4.16 -7.39 16.16
N ALA A 101 3.34 -6.62 15.46
CA ALA A 101 1.91 -6.81 15.35
C ALA A 101 1.58 -8.17 14.72
N GLY A 102 0.85 -9.01 15.46
CA GLY A 102 0.15 -10.19 14.94
C GLY A 102 -0.86 -9.83 13.84
N TRP A 103 -1.45 -10.83 13.18
CA TRP A 103 -2.33 -10.63 12.01
C TRP A 103 -3.46 -9.64 12.29
N ALA A 104 -4.11 -9.70 13.45
CA ALA A 104 -5.23 -8.82 13.81
C ALA A 104 -4.84 -7.33 13.81
N ARG A 105 -3.68 -6.99 14.38
CA ARG A 105 -3.21 -5.60 14.43
C ARG A 105 -2.69 -5.11 13.08
N ARG A 106 -2.18 -6.01 12.22
CA ARG A 106 -1.87 -5.68 10.81
C ARG A 106 -3.14 -5.40 10.03
N SER A 107 -4.17 -6.21 10.18
CA SER A 107 -5.47 -5.99 9.56
C SER A 107 -6.08 -4.67 10.02
N ALA A 108 -6.09 -4.41 11.33
CA ALA A 108 -6.62 -3.15 11.88
C ALA A 108 -5.90 -1.92 11.32
N ALA A 109 -4.57 -1.97 11.23
CA ALA A 109 -3.77 -0.89 10.62
C ALA A 109 -4.05 -0.72 9.12
N ALA A 110 -4.25 -1.82 8.40
CA ALA A 110 -4.57 -1.80 6.99
C ALA A 110 -5.97 -1.19 6.76
N LEU A 111 -6.96 -1.59 7.55
CA LEU A 111 -8.33 -1.07 7.50
C LEU A 111 -8.38 0.42 7.87
N SER A 112 -7.68 0.85 8.92
CA SER A 112 -7.66 2.25 9.32
C SER A 112 -6.98 3.14 8.28
N GLY A 113 -5.89 2.68 7.68
CA GLY A 113 -5.24 3.39 6.58
C GLY A 113 -6.11 3.47 5.33
N TYR A 114 -6.80 2.39 4.96
CA TYR A 114 -7.77 2.39 3.86
C TYR A 114 -8.91 3.39 4.11
N ALA A 115 -9.49 3.37 5.31
CA ALA A 115 -10.55 4.29 5.71
C ALA A 115 -10.09 5.75 5.66
N ALA A 116 -8.85 6.04 6.09
CA ALA A 116 -8.27 7.38 6.03
C ALA A 116 -8.12 7.90 4.59
N ALA A 117 -7.61 7.06 3.67
CA ALA A 117 -7.56 7.42 2.25
C ALA A 117 -8.95 7.64 1.66
N ALA A 118 -9.90 6.76 1.96
CA ALA A 118 -11.27 6.89 1.45
C ALA A 118 -11.94 8.18 1.96
N ALA A 119 -11.83 8.48 3.26
CA ALA A 119 -12.35 9.71 3.84
C ALA A 119 -11.71 10.96 3.21
N PHE A 120 -10.40 10.94 3.01
CA PHE A 120 -9.70 12.03 2.34
C PHE A 120 -10.22 12.24 0.91
N LEU A 121 -10.39 11.18 0.14
CA LEU A 121 -10.91 11.27 -1.23
C LEU A 121 -12.34 11.82 -1.26
N ILE A 122 -13.22 11.38 -0.35
CA ILE A 122 -14.61 11.87 -0.24
C ILE A 122 -14.65 13.36 0.14
N VAL A 123 -13.83 13.79 1.09
CA VAL A 123 -13.79 15.20 1.52
C VAL A 123 -13.20 16.08 0.40
N SER A 124 -12.04 15.71 -0.12
CA SER A 124 -11.36 16.49 -1.17
C SER A 124 -12.21 16.66 -2.42
N SER A 125 -12.88 15.60 -2.87
CA SER A 125 -13.74 15.65 -4.04
C SER A 125 -14.98 16.53 -3.84
N SER A 126 -15.56 16.52 -2.63
CA SER A 126 -16.72 17.32 -2.27
C SER A 126 -16.35 18.81 -2.28
N LEU A 127 -15.14 19.13 -1.82
CA LEU A 127 -14.58 20.48 -1.87
C LEU A 127 -14.24 20.92 -3.31
N LEU A 128 -13.79 20.00 -4.16
CA LEU A 128 -13.42 20.25 -5.55
C LEU A 128 -14.62 20.21 -6.52
N GLY A 129 -15.82 19.86 -6.05
CA GLY A 129 -17.00 19.67 -6.91
C GLY A 129 -16.87 18.50 -7.90
N THR A 130 -15.91 17.60 -7.67
CA THR A 130 -15.64 16.44 -8.53
C THR A 130 -16.29 15.19 -7.94
N GLY A 131 -16.85 14.30 -8.78
CA GLY A 131 -17.35 13.01 -8.31
C GLY A 131 -16.22 12.11 -7.79
N THR A 132 -16.48 11.28 -6.76
CA THR A 132 -15.56 10.21 -6.38
C THR A 132 -16.01 8.88 -6.91
N THR A 133 -15.03 8.02 -7.15
CA THR A 133 -15.32 6.61 -7.32
C THR A 133 -15.81 5.97 -6.00
N ALA A 134 -15.47 6.52 -4.81
CA ALA A 134 -15.82 5.96 -3.51
C ALA A 134 -17.33 5.98 -3.21
N THR A 135 -18.08 6.91 -3.80
CA THR A 135 -19.54 7.07 -3.64
C THR A 135 -20.35 6.79 -4.90
N GLY A 136 -19.70 6.42 -6.01
CA GLY A 136 -20.36 6.02 -7.25
C GLY A 136 -20.96 4.61 -7.21
N ALA A 137 -21.69 4.24 -8.25
CA ALA A 137 -22.23 2.89 -8.41
C ALA A 137 -21.11 1.83 -8.28
N GLY A 138 -21.34 0.80 -7.44
CA GLY A 138 -20.33 -0.22 -7.11
C GLY A 138 -19.39 0.14 -5.95
N GLY A 139 -19.52 1.30 -5.32
CA GLY A 139 -18.71 1.72 -4.16
C GLY A 139 -18.65 0.70 -3.00
N PRO A 140 -19.79 0.13 -2.55
CA PRO A 140 -19.82 -0.88 -1.49
C PRO A 140 -19.07 -2.16 -1.85
N GLU A 141 -19.23 -2.68 -3.07
CA GLU A 141 -18.55 -3.88 -3.57
C GLU A 141 -17.04 -3.67 -3.62
N ARG A 142 -16.60 -2.50 -4.09
CA ARG A 142 -15.18 -2.11 -4.11
C ARG A 142 -14.60 -2.08 -2.70
N LEU A 143 -15.34 -1.52 -1.75
CA LEU A 143 -14.93 -1.46 -0.35
C LEU A 143 -14.79 -2.88 0.24
N ALA A 144 -15.79 -3.74 0.02
CA ALA A 144 -15.77 -5.13 0.48
C ALA A 144 -14.60 -5.93 -0.09
N ILE A 145 -14.30 -5.77 -1.38
CA ILE A 145 -13.20 -6.45 -2.05
C ILE A 145 -11.84 -5.99 -1.50
N ASN A 146 -11.61 -4.68 -1.38
CA ASN A 146 -10.34 -4.16 -0.87
C ASN A 146 -10.13 -4.58 0.59
N ILE A 147 -11.17 -4.52 1.43
CA ILE A 147 -11.14 -4.99 2.82
C ILE A 147 -10.78 -6.49 2.87
N THR A 148 -11.44 -7.32 2.06
CA THR A 148 -11.18 -8.76 2.02
C THR A 148 -9.73 -9.06 1.65
N LEU A 149 -9.20 -8.40 0.62
CA LEU A 149 -7.80 -8.55 0.23
C LEU A 149 -6.84 -8.10 1.34
N LEU A 150 -7.11 -6.95 1.98
CA LEU A 150 -6.28 -6.40 3.06
C LEU A 150 -6.22 -7.35 4.26
N VAL A 151 -7.36 -7.94 4.64
CA VAL A 151 -7.42 -8.93 5.72
C VAL A 151 -6.67 -10.20 5.32
N PHE A 152 -6.92 -10.72 4.12
CA PHE A 152 -6.26 -11.94 3.64
C PHE A 152 -4.74 -11.78 3.56
N GLY A 153 -4.26 -10.69 2.93
CA GLY A 153 -2.83 -10.37 2.84
C GLY A 153 -2.18 -10.22 4.22
N SER A 154 -2.88 -9.61 5.18
CA SER A 154 -2.41 -9.47 6.56
C SER A 154 -2.21 -10.82 7.24
N VAL A 155 -3.16 -11.75 7.05
CA VAL A 155 -3.10 -13.12 7.59
C VAL A 155 -1.96 -13.91 6.97
N VAL A 156 -1.86 -13.93 5.64
CA VAL A 156 -0.79 -14.64 4.92
C VAL A 156 0.59 -14.10 5.32
N GLY A 157 0.76 -12.77 5.34
CA GLY A 157 2.01 -12.13 5.73
C GLY A 157 2.38 -12.35 7.21
N ALA A 158 1.39 -12.53 8.09
CA ALA A 158 1.63 -12.90 9.49
C ALA A 158 2.07 -14.36 9.63
N ARG A 159 1.40 -15.29 8.94
CA ARG A 159 1.76 -16.71 8.93
C ARG A 159 3.17 -16.94 8.40
N ARG A 160 3.52 -16.31 7.28
CA ARG A 160 4.88 -16.43 6.69
C ARG A 160 5.96 -15.93 7.64
N ARG A 161 5.72 -14.82 8.35
CA ARG A 161 6.67 -14.32 9.36
C ARG A 161 6.78 -15.24 10.56
N ALA A 162 5.68 -15.85 11.00
CA ALA A 162 5.70 -16.84 12.07
C ALA A 162 6.49 -18.10 11.67
N GLN A 163 6.39 -18.55 10.42
CA GLN A 163 7.21 -19.65 9.87
C GLN A 163 8.70 -19.30 9.87
N GLN A 164 9.06 -18.10 9.38
CA GLN A 164 10.46 -17.63 9.39
C GLN A 164 11.08 -17.57 10.79
N LEU A 165 10.29 -17.22 11.82
CA LEU A 165 10.78 -17.24 13.20
C LEU A 165 10.95 -18.66 13.75
N ARG A 166 10.09 -19.60 13.33
CA ARG A 166 10.19 -21.02 13.71
C ARG A 166 11.42 -21.68 13.10
N GLU A 167 11.77 -21.32 11.87
CA GLU A 167 12.92 -21.84 11.12
C GLU A 167 14.26 -21.23 11.55
N ARG A 168 14.26 -20.16 12.37
CA ARG A 168 15.52 -19.62 12.92
C ARG A 168 16.13 -20.60 13.93
N PRO A 169 17.42 -20.96 13.75
CA PRO A 169 18.14 -21.83 14.69
C PRO A 169 18.14 -21.22 16.10
N LEU A 170 18.12 -22.09 17.11
CA LEU A 170 17.93 -21.74 18.53
C LEU A 170 18.99 -20.77 19.08
N ASP A 171 20.18 -20.73 18.49
CA ASP A 171 21.31 -19.92 18.95
C ASP A 171 21.05 -18.40 18.83
N ASP A 172 20.24 -17.98 17.84
CA ASP A 172 19.87 -16.56 17.62
C ASP A 172 18.67 -16.09 18.46
N ARG A 173 18.06 -16.99 19.27
CA ARG A 173 16.87 -16.64 20.08
C ARG A 173 17.21 -16.07 21.45
N LEU A 174 18.48 -16.16 21.88
CA LEU A 174 18.93 -15.80 23.22
C LEU A 174 19.96 -14.64 23.25
N SER A 175 20.34 -14.08 22.10
CA SER A 175 21.20 -12.89 21.96
C SER A 175 20.38 -11.62 21.69
#